data_AF-A0ABC9CB50-F1
#
_entry.id   AF-A0ABC9CB50-F1
#
_cell.length_a   1.000
_cell.length_b   1.000
_cell.length_c   1.000
_cell.angle_alpha   90.00
_cell.angle_beta   90.00
_cell.angle_gamma   90.00
#
_symmetry.space_group_name_H-M   'P 1'
#
loop_
_entity.id
_entity.type
_entity.pdbx_description
1 polymer ?
#
loop_
_entity_poly.entity_id
_entity_poly.type
_entity_poly.pdbx_seq_one_letter_code
_entity_poly.pdbx_strand_id
1 'polypeptide(L)'
;MAQKIDLPKYVCFKGDNGKYLSLQSIEGHPYLQFSSDDIGDPRVRHTIYNNGDGYIRIKANKNNKFWRRSPNWIWADSDDDTSNDPDTLFRVVKLEGNIFALENHGNNHFCHRLTYEGKESCLNATIPSIRNEARLHIEEVVLARRIYNIEYDLEKAKVYDSKVITMVKEEAINRGSKDATTTLNLKYEIKNVKKWDSSSSLKLGATAKIEAAVPQVSELSVELSTESTKSYTWAENNSNTEERVSNTVVTVPPQTKVIVSVLATEATCDVPFSYYQEDILTDGQTVVRKFDDGIYRGVNNYGFKHDVSEEKLKNVST
;
A
#
# COMPACT_ATOMS: atom_id res chain seq x y z
N MET A 1 8.65 3.02 -25.34
CA MET A 1 8.57 4.08 -24.32
C MET A 1 9.14 3.52 -23.03
N ALA A 2 10.20 4.11 -22.47
CA ALA A 2 10.72 3.69 -21.17
C ALA A 2 9.66 3.96 -20.10
N GLN A 3 9.44 3.01 -19.20
CA GLN A 3 8.51 3.17 -18.09
C GLN A 3 8.99 4.32 -17.19
N LYS A 4 8.15 5.34 -17.00
CA LYS A 4 8.43 6.44 -16.08
C LYS A 4 8.46 5.89 -14.65
N ILE A 5 9.65 5.83 -14.04
CA ILE A 5 9.82 5.44 -12.65
C ILE A 5 9.63 6.69 -11.80
N ASP A 6 8.61 6.70 -10.96
CA ASP A 6 8.32 7.82 -10.08
C ASP A 6 8.86 7.54 -8.67
N LEU A 7 10.06 8.06 -8.38
CA LEU A 7 10.68 7.94 -7.06
C LEU A 7 10.02 8.88 -6.04
N PRO A 8 10.13 8.59 -4.73
CA PRO A 8 9.74 9.54 -3.70
C PRO A 8 10.50 10.87 -3.85
N LYS A 9 9.89 11.97 -3.42
CA LYS A 9 10.52 13.30 -3.50
C LYS A 9 11.77 13.38 -2.62
N TYR A 10 11.72 12.82 -1.42
CA TYR A 10 12.83 12.82 -0.46
C TYR A 10 13.31 11.39 -0.28
N VAL A 11 14.58 11.15 -0.59
CA VAL A 11 15.18 9.81 -0.54
C VAL A 11 16.55 9.81 0.16
N CYS A 12 16.91 8.64 0.68
CA CYS A 12 18.27 8.28 1.03
C CYS A 12 18.71 7.14 0.10
N PHE A 13 20.00 7.13 -0.25
CA PHE A 13 20.61 6.04 -1.03
C PHE A 13 21.51 5.24 -0.12
N LYS A 14 21.39 3.91 -0.16
CA LYS A 14 22.22 2.98 0.61
C LYS A 14 22.95 2.03 -0.32
N GLY A 15 24.27 1.92 -0.13
CA GLY A 15 25.15 1.13 -0.98
C GLY A 15 25.19 -0.34 -0.56
N ASP A 16 25.91 -1.14 -1.35
CA ASP A 16 26.20 -2.56 -1.06
C ASP A 16 27.00 -2.76 0.23
N ASN A 17 27.70 -1.73 0.70
CA ASN A 17 28.39 -1.73 1.99
C ASN A 17 27.46 -1.51 3.20
N GLY A 18 26.15 -1.39 2.99
CA GLY A 18 25.17 -1.20 4.04
C GLY A 18 25.12 0.22 4.61
N LYS A 19 25.83 1.19 4.00
CA LYS A 19 25.88 2.58 4.48
C LYS A 19 25.11 3.53 3.57
N TYR A 20 24.55 4.58 4.16
CA TYR A 20 23.90 5.68 3.47
C TYR A 20 24.93 6.62 2.82
N LEU A 21 24.57 7.09 1.63
CA LEU A 21 25.32 8.05 0.84
C LEU A 21 25.20 9.45 1.43
N SER A 22 26.26 9.86 2.12
CA SER A 22 26.38 11.13 2.84
C SER A 22 27.25 12.12 2.08
N LEU A 23 26.86 13.39 2.10
CA LEU A 23 27.70 14.49 1.65
C LEU A 23 28.94 14.65 2.56
N GLN A 24 30.14 14.62 1.98
CA GLN A 24 31.41 14.81 2.69
C GLN A 24 32.31 15.81 1.97
N SER A 25 33.11 16.55 2.73
CA SER A 25 34.19 17.36 2.17
C SER A 25 35.46 16.53 2.14
N ILE A 26 35.93 16.17 0.94
CA ILE A 26 37.17 15.41 0.73
C ILE A 26 38.03 16.24 -0.22
N GLU A 27 39.24 16.60 0.20
CA GLU A 27 40.18 17.43 -0.58
C GLU A 27 39.55 18.75 -1.07
N GLY A 28 38.65 19.34 -0.28
CA GLY A 28 37.99 20.61 -0.61
C GLY A 28 36.78 20.48 -1.55
N HIS A 29 36.42 19.27 -2.00
CA HIS A 29 35.28 19.04 -2.87
C HIS A 29 34.12 18.33 -2.14
N PRO A 30 32.85 18.58 -2.53
CA PRO A 30 31.65 18.02 -1.89
C PRO A 30 31.31 16.63 -2.46
N TYR A 31 32.10 15.63 -2.09
CA TYR A 31 31.89 14.23 -2.49
C TYR A 31 30.64 13.62 -1.86
N LEU A 32 30.10 12.60 -2.51
CA LEU A 32 29.08 11.72 -1.96
C LEU A 32 29.71 10.39 -1.57
N GLN A 33 29.68 10.06 -0.28
CA GLN A 33 30.37 8.90 0.31
C GLN A 33 29.40 7.99 1.06
N PHE A 34 29.43 6.70 0.78
CA PHE A 34 28.66 5.68 1.51
C PHE A 34 29.28 5.44 2.89
N SER A 35 28.96 6.32 3.85
CA SER A 35 29.69 6.47 5.11
C SER A 35 28.82 6.56 6.36
N SER A 36 27.55 6.95 6.23
CA SER A 36 26.64 7.06 7.38
C SER A 36 25.90 5.76 7.63
N ASP A 37 25.76 5.38 8.89
CA ASP A 37 24.93 4.25 9.32
C ASP A 37 23.54 4.70 9.82
N ASP A 38 23.27 6.02 9.79
CA ASP A 38 22.06 6.65 10.31
C ASP A 38 21.31 7.42 9.19
N ILE A 39 20.04 7.04 8.97
CA ILE A 39 19.13 7.72 8.02
C ILE A 39 18.72 9.12 8.50
N GLY A 40 18.89 9.40 9.79
CA GLY A 40 18.69 10.71 10.41
C GLY A 40 19.84 11.69 10.17
N ASP A 41 20.98 11.26 9.62
CA ASP A 41 22.08 12.17 9.31
C ASP A 41 21.61 13.22 8.28
N PRO A 42 21.68 14.53 8.58
CA PRO A 42 21.22 15.56 7.66
C PRO A 42 21.97 15.58 6.32
N ARG A 43 23.13 14.90 6.21
CA ARG A 43 23.95 14.79 5.00
C ARG A 43 23.49 13.69 4.05
N VAL A 44 22.63 12.75 4.47
CA VAL A 44 22.23 11.60 3.64
C VAL A 44 20.95 11.82 2.83
N ARG A 45 20.21 12.89 3.14
CA ARG A 45 18.94 13.19 2.49
C ARG A 45 19.15 13.92 1.17
N HIS A 46 18.47 13.43 0.14
CA HIS A 46 18.48 14.00 -1.21
C HIS A 46 17.05 14.22 -1.72
N THR A 47 16.89 15.25 -2.55
CA THR A 47 15.61 15.59 -3.17
C THR A 47 15.65 15.24 -4.65
N ILE A 48 14.65 14.47 -5.10
CA ILE A 48 14.44 14.09 -6.49
C ILE A 48 13.64 15.17 -7.22
N TYR A 49 14.14 15.60 -8.36
CA TYR A 49 13.46 16.46 -9.32
C TYR A 49 13.28 15.69 -10.62
N ASN A 50 12.03 15.49 -11.04
CA ASN A 50 11.70 14.82 -12.29
C ASN A 50 11.64 15.85 -13.43
N ASN A 51 12.38 15.62 -14.52
CA ASN A 51 12.41 16.53 -15.67
C ASN A 51 11.35 16.22 -16.73
N GLY A 52 10.57 15.14 -16.56
CA GLY A 52 9.47 14.75 -17.45
C GLY A 52 9.89 14.04 -18.74
N ASP A 53 11.17 14.11 -19.09
CA ASP A 53 11.84 13.50 -20.26
C ASP A 53 12.41 12.10 -19.98
N GLY A 54 12.26 11.59 -18.76
CA GLY A 54 12.78 10.29 -18.32
C GLY A 54 14.10 10.38 -17.53
N TYR A 55 14.66 11.58 -17.38
CA TYR A 55 15.78 11.85 -16.48
C TYR A 55 15.32 12.51 -15.18
N ILE A 56 16.15 12.36 -14.16
CA ILE A 56 16.00 13.02 -12.87
C ILE A 56 17.24 13.86 -12.56
N ARG A 57 17.05 14.86 -11.72
CA ARG A 57 18.12 15.59 -11.03
C ARG A 57 18.02 15.31 -9.55
N ILE A 58 19.17 15.15 -8.92
CA ILE A 58 19.26 14.78 -7.51
C ILE A 58 19.96 15.92 -6.79
N LYS A 59 19.33 16.44 -5.74
CA LYS A 59 19.85 17.57 -4.96
C LYS A 59 20.24 17.11 -3.56
N ALA A 60 21.47 17.37 -3.12
CA ALA A 60 21.85 17.13 -1.74
C ALA A 60 21.23 18.21 -0.84
N ASN A 61 20.40 17.81 0.11
CA ASN A 61 19.65 18.77 0.92
C ASN A 61 20.56 19.60 1.83
N LYS A 62 21.68 19.02 2.30
CA LYS A 62 22.57 19.67 3.28
C LYS A 62 23.21 20.97 2.77
N ASN A 63 23.62 21.02 1.51
CA ASN A 63 24.24 22.19 0.90
C ASN A 63 23.40 22.82 -0.22
N ASN A 64 22.23 22.25 -0.52
CA ASN A 64 21.30 22.73 -1.53
C ASN A 64 21.92 22.83 -2.93
N LYS A 65 22.75 21.85 -3.31
CA LYS A 65 23.38 21.74 -4.64
C LYS A 65 22.98 20.46 -5.35
N PHE A 66 22.93 20.52 -6.69
CA PHE A 66 22.67 19.34 -7.51
C PHE A 66 23.90 18.45 -7.63
N TRP A 67 23.65 17.15 -7.72
CA TRP A 67 24.64 16.15 -8.07
C TRP A 67 25.14 16.41 -9.49
N ARG A 68 26.45 16.33 -9.68
CA ARG A 68 27.13 16.52 -10.95
C ARG A 68 28.32 15.57 -11.04
N ARG A 69 28.50 14.97 -12.21
CA ARG A 69 29.68 14.14 -12.51
C ARG A 69 30.91 15.02 -12.78
N SER A 70 32.05 14.75 -12.14
CA SER A 70 33.33 15.44 -12.38
C SER A 70 34.59 14.65 -11.92
N PRO A 71 35.55 14.36 -12.83
CA PRO A 71 35.22 13.94 -14.19
C PRO A 71 34.36 12.67 -14.16
N ASN A 72 34.59 11.74 -13.22
CA ASN A 72 33.74 10.54 -13.02
C ASN A 72 33.22 10.42 -11.59
N TRP A 73 33.75 11.18 -10.62
CA TRP A 73 33.19 11.25 -9.28
C TRP A 73 31.87 12.02 -9.30
N ILE A 74 30.95 11.72 -8.38
CA ILE A 74 29.73 12.53 -8.23
C ILE A 74 29.92 13.51 -7.07
N TRP A 75 29.86 14.79 -7.39
CA TRP A 75 29.91 15.90 -6.44
C TRP A 75 28.54 16.56 -6.31
N ALA A 76 28.22 17.10 -5.15
CA ALA A 76 27.05 17.95 -4.97
C ALA A 76 27.49 19.42 -4.97
N ASP A 77 27.80 19.97 -6.15
CA ASP A 77 28.33 21.32 -6.32
C ASP A 77 27.58 22.18 -7.34
N SER A 78 26.66 21.61 -8.11
CA SER A 78 26.04 22.32 -9.22
C SER A 78 24.90 23.25 -8.77
N ASP A 79 24.96 24.47 -9.28
CA ASP A 79 23.91 25.49 -9.20
C ASP A 79 23.03 25.52 -10.45
N ASP A 80 23.28 24.67 -11.44
CA ASP A 80 22.47 24.62 -12.66
C ASP A 80 21.00 24.40 -12.29
N ASP A 81 20.12 25.28 -12.72
CA ASP A 81 18.68 25.17 -12.57
C ASP A 81 17.98 24.90 -13.92
N THR A 82 18.74 24.86 -15.01
CA THR A 82 18.25 24.78 -16.39
C THR A 82 18.16 23.35 -16.92
N SER A 83 18.74 22.37 -16.23
CA SER A 83 18.79 20.96 -16.65
C SER A 83 19.50 20.72 -17.99
N ASN A 84 20.33 21.67 -18.43
CA ASN A 84 21.07 21.57 -19.68
C ASN A 84 22.41 20.86 -19.52
N ASP A 85 22.95 20.80 -18.30
CA ASP A 85 24.19 20.07 -18.02
C ASP A 85 23.92 18.56 -17.95
N PRO A 86 24.36 17.77 -18.95
CA PRO A 86 24.14 16.33 -18.96
C PRO A 86 24.83 15.61 -17.79
N ASP A 87 25.85 16.22 -17.17
CA ASP A 87 26.51 15.67 -15.99
C ASP A 87 25.64 15.76 -14.72
N THR A 88 24.56 16.54 -14.74
CA THR A 88 23.58 16.63 -13.65
C THR A 88 22.32 15.77 -13.86
N LEU A 89 22.22 15.11 -15.01
CA LEU A 89 21.06 14.29 -15.40
C LEU A 89 21.35 12.81 -15.17
N PHE A 90 20.40 12.13 -14.52
CA PHE A 90 20.51 10.72 -14.20
C PHE A 90 19.28 9.95 -14.69
N ARG A 91 19.51 8.81 -15.32
CA ARG A 91 18.46 7.86 -15.68
C ARG A 91 18.32 6.82 -14.57
N VAL A 92 17.10 6.61 -14.10
CA VAL A 92 16.80 5.59 -13.08
C VAL A 92 16.52 4.27 -13.76
N VAL A 93 17.14 3.19 -13.27
CA VAL A 93 16.85 1.81 -13.68
C VAL A 93 16.37 1.05 -12.46
N LYS A 94 15.08 0.65 -12.43
CA LYS A 94 14.53 -0.21 -11.38
C LYS A 94 14.95 -1.65 -11.64
N LEU A 95 15.49 -2.31 -10.62
CA LEU A 95 15.95 -3.71 -10.71
C LEU A 95 14.92 -4.64 -10.04
N GLU A 96 14.80 -4.57 -8.73
CA GLU A 96 13.92 -5.40 -7.92
C GLU A 96 13.57 -4.66 -6.63
N GLY A 97 12.32 -4.73 -6.16
CA GLY A 97 11.90 -4.10 -4.91
C GLY A 97 12.29 -2.63 -4.82
N ASN A 98 13.13 -2.30 -3.82
CA ASN A 98 13.69 -0.97 -3.58
C ASN A 98 15.14 -0.79 -4.11
N ILE A 99 15.60 -1.70 -4.97
CA ILE A 99 16.95 -1.68 -5.55
C ILE A 99 16.90 -1.06 -6.94
N PHE A 100 17.74 -0.06 -7.13
CA PHE A 100 17.85 0.72 -8.36
C PHE A 100 19.32 0.88 -8.77
N ALA A 101 19.54 1.24 -10.03
CA ALA A 101 20.79 1.78 -10.51
C ALA A 101 20.55 3.17 -11.09
N LEU A 102 21.60 4.00 -11.10
CA LEU A 102 21.59 5.33 -11.70
C LEU A 102 22.63 5.36 -12.81
N GLU A 103 22.24 5.81 -13.99
CA GLU A 103 23.16 6.06 -15.12
C GLU A 103 23.28 7.58 -15.31
N ASN A 104 24.50 8.10 -15.43
CA ASN A 104 24.71 9.51 -15.72
C ASN A 104 24.60 9.78 -17.23
N HIS A 105 23.85 10.81 -17.62
CA HIS A 105 23.62 11.11 -19.03
C HIS A 105 24.87 11.61 -19.77
N GLY A 106 25.77 12.32 -19.08
CA GLY A 106 26.97 12.90 -19.69
C GLY A 106 27.97 11.88 -20.22
N ASN A 107 28.01 10.66 -19.66
CA ASN A 107 28.91 9.61 -20.14
C ASN A 107 28.26 8.24 -20.36
N ASN A 108 26.95 8.07 -20.10
CA ASN A 108 26.22 6.81 -20.21
C ASN A 108 26.82 5.66 -19.37
N HIS A 109 27.46 5.98 -18.24
CA HIS A 109 27.97 5.00 -17.28
C HIS A 109 27.13 4.97 -16.01
N PHE A 110 27.11 3.82 -15.35
CA PHE A 110 26.41 3.63 -14.10
C PHE A 110 27.21 4.14 -12.91
N CYS A 111 26.49 4.82 -12.01
CA CYS A 111 26.96 5.20 -10.70
C CYS A 111 27.17 3.95 -9.85
N HIS A 112 28.31 3.87 -9.18
CA HIS A 112 28.67 2.78 -8.28
C HIS A 112 29.56 3.28 -7.14
N ARG A 113 29.60 2.52 -6.06
CA ARG A 113 30.57 2.72 -4.99
C ARG A 113 31.97 2.36 -5.47
N LEU A 114 32.93 3.27 -5.25
CA LEU A 114 34.33 3.07 -5.62
C LEU A 114 35.26 3.56 -4.51
N THR A 115 36.31 2.77 -4.24
CA THR A 115 37.48 3.21 -3.47
C THR A 115 38.66 3.35 -4.42
N TYR A 116 39.10 4.58 -4.67
CA TYR A 116 40.19 4.86 -5.60
C TYR A 116 40.77 6.27 -5.36
N GLU A 117 42.03 6.51 -5.71
CA GLU A 117 42.69 7.83 -5.61
C GLU A 117 42.57 8.50 -4.21
N GLY A 118 42.59 7.71 -3.14
CA GLY A 118 42.44 8.20 -1.77
C GLY A 118 40.99 8.51 -1.34
N LYS A 119 40.00 8.26 -2.21
CA LYS A 119 38.57 8.44 -1.91
C LYS A 119 38.02 7.08 -1.55
N GLU A 120 37.52 6.93 -0.33
CA GLU A 120 36.99 5.65 0.15
C GLU A 120 35.48 5.58 -0.07
N SER A 121 34.99 4.54 -0.74
CA SER A 121 33.55 4.29 -0.92
C SER A 121 32.73 5.51 -1.37
N CYS A 122 33.27 6.29 -2.31
CA CYS A 122 32.59 7.42 -2.92
C CYS A 122 31.77 6.99 -4.14
N LEU A 123 30.74 7.76 -4.48
CA LEU A 123 29.93 7.55 -5.67
C LEU A 123 30.70 8.00 -6.92
N ASN A 124 30.80 7.09 -7.89
CA ASN A 124 31.51 7.31 -9.15
C ASN A 124 30.69 6.74 -10.32
N ALA A 125 30.71 7.37 -11.49
CA ALA A 125 30.03 6.92 -12.70
C ALA A 125 31.03 6.50 -13.79
N THR A 126 31.67 5.33 -13.65
CA THR A 126 32.70 4.88 -14.61
C THR A 126 32.49 3.47 -15.17
N ILE A 127 31.45 2.73 -14.74
CA ILE A 127 31.24 1.34 -15.21
C ILE A 127 30.09 1.26 -16.23
N PRO A 128 30.26 0.49 -17.33
CA PRO A 128 29.27 0.43 -18.42
C PRO A 128 28.11 -0.55 -18.13
N SER A 129 28.16 -1.25 -16.99
CA SER A 129 27.15 -2.25 -16.61
C SER A 129 26.88 -2.24 -15.12
N ILE A 130 25.68 -2.67 -14.74
CA ILE A 130 25.20 -2.67 -13.34
C ILE A 130 25.84 -3.84 -12.57
N ARG A 131 26.93 -3.56 -11.87
CA ARG A 131 27.61 -4.48 -10.94
C ARG A 131 27.02 -4.38 -9.53
N ASN A 132 27.51 -5.19 -8.59
CA ASN A 132 27.00 -5.19 -7.21
C ASN A 132 27.10 -3.81 -6.55
N GLU A 133 28.20 -3.10 -6.78
CA GLU A 133 28.48 -1.78 -6.23
C GLU A 133 27.61 -0.67 -6.84
N ALA A 134 26.93 -0.94 -7.95
CA ALA A 134 25.98 -0.01 -8.60
C ALA A 134 24.53 -0.21 -8.15
N ARG A 135 24.27 -1.23 -7.33
CA ARG A 135 22.94 -1.51 -6.78
C ARG A 135 22.72 -0.62 -5.56
N LEU A 136 21.82 0.34 -5.69
CA LEU A 136 21.46 1.29 -4.65
C LEU A 136 20.10 0.92 -4.08
N HIS A 137 20.04 0.69 -2.77
CA HIS A 137 18.77 0.69 -2.06
C HIS A 137 18.31 2.14 -1.91
N ILE A 138 17.13 2.45 -2.48
CA ILE A 138 16.51 3.76 -2.32
C ILE A 138 15.44 3.63 -1.24
N GLU A 139 15.56 4.46 -0.21
CA GLU A 139 14.62 4.52 0.90
C GLU A 139 13.95 5.90 0.95
N GLU A 140 12.64 5.93 1.15
CA GLU A 140 11.90 7.18 1.35
C GLU A 140 12.23 7.75 2.75
N VAL A 141 12.46 9.06 2.84
CA VAL A 141 12.88 9.71 4.08
C VAL A 141 11.68 10.04 4.97
N VAL A 142 10.98 9.01 5.44
CA VAL A 142 9.74 9.13 6.22
C VAL A 142 9.85 8.26 7.48
N LEU A 143 9.74 8.89 8.65
CA LEU A 143 9.72 8.21 9.95
C LEU A 143 8.33 7.69 10.31
N ALA A 144 7.31 8.47 10.01
CA ALA A 144 5.93 8.13 10.28
C ALA A 144 5.02 8.70 9.19
N ARG A 145 4.02 7.92 8.80
CA ARG A 145 3.01 8.29 7.81
C ARG A 145 1.62 8.06 8.39
N ARG A 146 0.78 9.10 8.33
CA ARG A 146 -0.65 9.03 8.69
C ARG A 146 -1.50 9.41 7.48
N ILE A 147 -2.51 8.60 7.23
CA ILE A 147 -3.53 8.86 6.20
C ILE A 147 -4.86 9.19 6.90
N TYR A 148 -5.47 10.33 6.57
CA TYR A 148 -6.63 10.84 7.28
C TYR A 148 -7.51 11.72 6.38
N ASN A 149 -8.65 12.18 6.92
CA ASN A 149 -9.65 12.99 6.22
C ASN A 149 -10.07 12.34 4.88
N ILE A 150 -10.55 11.10 4.99
CA ILE A 150 -11.00 10.32 3.83
C ILE A 150 -12.36 10.82 3.36
N GLU A 151 -12.43 11.23 2.11
CA GLU A 151 -13.65 11.68 1.45
C GLU A 151 -14.02 10.68 0.35
N TYR A 152 -15.02 9.83 0.60
CA TYR A 152 -15.49 8.83 -0.36
C TYR A 152 -16.44 9.44 -1.39
N ASP A 153 -16.28 9.03 -2.64
CA ASP A 153 -17.23 9.30 -3.72
C ASP A 153 -18.16 8.08 -3.89
N LEU A 154 -19.17 8.00 -3.02
CA LEU A 154 -20.11 6.87 -2.97
C LEU A 154 -20.96 6.74 -4.24
N GLU A 155 -21.20 7.84 -4.96
CA GLU A 155 -21.96 7.83 -6.21
C GLU A 155 -21.18 7.11 -7.33
N LYS A 156 -19.84 7.10 -7.24
CA LYS A 156 -18.97 6.35 -8.16
C LYS A 156 -18.61 4.94 -7.67
N ALA A 157 -19.25 4.48 -6.59
CA ALA A 157 -19.04 3.13 -6.11
C ALA A 157 -19.45 2.09 -7.16
N LYS A 158 -18.65 1.03 -7.30
CA LYS A 158 -18.94 -0.10 -8.17
C LYS A 158 -19.13 -1.35 -7.35
N VAL A 159 -20.30 -1.97 -7.46
CA VAL A 159 -20.61 -3.24 -6.80
C VAL A 159 -20.60 -4.36 -7.85
N TYR A 160 -19.93 -5.46 -7.54
CA TYR A 160 -19.77 -6.60 -8.44
C TYR A 160 -19.56 -7.90 -7.63
N ASP A 161 -19.46 -9.03 -8.34
CA ASP A 161 -19.33 -10.38 -7.76
C ASP A 161 -20.41 -10.72 -6.72
N SER A 162 -21.61 -10.16 -6.92
CA SER A 162 -22.76 -10.38 -6.04
C SER A 162 -23.27 -11.82 -6.16
N LYS A 163 -23.34 -12.53 -5.04
CA LYS A 163 -23.85 -13.91 -4.96
C LYS A 163 -24.59 -14.16 -3.65
N VAL A 164 -25.65 -14.95 -3.71
CA VAL A 164 -26.34 -15.44 -2.52
C VAL A 164 -25.54 -16.60 -1.92
N ILE A 165 -25.25 -16.54 -0.64
CA ILE A 165 -24.55 -17.57 0.13
C ILE A 165 -25.43 -18.05 1.29
N THR A 166 -25.25 -19.31 1.67
CA THR A 166 -25.81 -19.87 2.91
C THR A 166 -24.82 -19.66 4.04
N MET A 167 -25.20 -18.84 5.02
CA MET A 167 -24.35 -18.48 6.17
C MET A 167 -24.32 -19.62 7.21
N VAL A 168 -25.49 -20.21 7.46
CA VAL A 168 -25.68 -21.34 8.38
C VAL A 168 -26.93 -22.10 7.99
N LYS A 169 -26.95 -23.38 8.32
CA LYS A 169 -28.07 -24.30 8.11
C LYS A 169 -28.24 -25.17 9.35
N GLU A 170 -29.43 -25.14 9.94
CA GLU A 170 -29.80 -25.98 11.07
C GLU A 170 -31.06 -26.78 10.72
N GLU A 171 -31.27 -27.91 11.38
CA GLU A 171 -32.41 -28.79 11.11
C GLU A 171 -33.10 -29.28 12.38
N ALA A 172 -34.41 -29.48 12.28
CA ALA A 172 -35.25 -30.11 13.29
C ALA A 172 -36.04 -31.25 12.67
N ILE A 173 -36.04 -32.42 13.32
CA ILE A 173 -36.68 -33.63 12.81
C ILE A 173 -37.79 -34.05 13.77
N ASN A 174 -38.99 -34.31 13.24
CA ASN A 174 -40.10 -34.85 14.02
C ASN A 174 -40.51 -36.23 13.51
N ARG A 175 -40.15 -37.27 14.27
CA ARG A 175 -40.57 -38.67 14.03
C ARG A 175 -41.85 -39.04 14.76
N GLY A 176 -42.51 -38.09 15.42
CA GLY A 176 -43.78 -38.28 16.09
C GLY A 176 -44.96 -38.34 15.13
N SER A 177 -46.16 -38.50 15.72
CA SER A 177 -47.44 -38.53 15.01
C SER A 177 -48.22 -37.21 15.11
N LYS A 178 -47.66 -36.20 15.79
CA LYS A 178 -48.23 -34.86 15.99
C LYS A 178 -47.16 -33.80 15.75
N ASP A 179 -47.58 -32.60 15.40
CA ASP A 179 -46.70 -31.44 15.26
C ASP A 179 -45.87 -31.20 16.53
N ALA A 180 -44.63 -30.78 16.35
CA ALA A 180 -43.73 -30.41 17.44
C ALA A 180 -43.13 -29.03 17.15
N THR A 181 -43.00 -28.19 18.17
CA THR A 181 -42.36 -26.87 18.04
C THR A 181 -41.00 -26.90 18.73
N THR A 182 -39.98 -26.33 18.08
CA THR A 182 -38.65 -26.18 18.66
C THR A 182 -38.02 -24.84 18.26
N THR A 183 -37.01 -24.41 19.01
CA THR A 183 -36.21 -23.23 18.70
C THR A 183 -34.84 -23.67 18.17
N LEU A 184 -34.51 -23.23 16.97
CA LEU A 184 -33.19 -23.44 16.38
C LEU A 184 -32.31 -22.22 16.63
N ASN A 185 -31.08 -22.45 17.07
CA ASN A 185 -30.06 -21.43 17.32
C ASN A 185 -29.09 -21.40 16.13
N LEU A 186 -29.23 -20.40 15.27
CA LEU A 186 -28.45 -20.23 14.05
C LEU A 186 -27.25 -19.35 14.37
N LYS A 187 -26.06 -19.95 14.52
CA LYS A 187 -24.80 -19.23 14.70
C LYS A 187 -24.05 -19.13 13.40
N TYR A 188 -23.63 -17.93 13.01
CA TYR A 188 -22.89 -17.71 11.78
C TYR A 188 -21.92 -16.54 11.90
N GLU A 189 -20.87 -16.59 11.09
CA GLU A 189 -19.83 -15.56 11.05
C GLU A 189 -20.03 -14.64 9.85
N ILE A 190 -19.91 -13.33 10.06
CA ILE A 190 -19.88 -12.33 9.00
C ILE A 190 -18.42 -11.93 8.79
N LYS A 191 -17.91 -12.16 7.58
CA LYS A 191 -16.57 -11.76 7.20
C LYS A 191 -16.61 -10.44 6.43
N ASN A 192 -15.91 -9.44 6.96
CA ASN A 192 -15.72 -8.17 6.26
C ASN A 192 -14.25 -8.02 5.89
N VAL A 193 -13.96 -7.81 4.59
CA VAL A 193 -12.62 -7.48 4.10
C VAL A 193 -12.60 -6.01 3.72
N LYS A 194 -11.56 -5.30 4.17
CA LYS A 194 -11.41 -3.85 3.99
C LYS A 194 -10.00 -3.58 3.53
N LYS A 195 -9.84 -2.93 2.38
CA LYS A 195 -8.54 -2.51 1.87
C LYS A 195 -8.62 -1.08 1.36
N TRP A 196 -7.67 -0.26 1.77
CA TRP A 196 -7.43 1.08 1.21
C TRP A 196 -6.12 1.05 0.46
N ASP A 197 -6.14 1.49 -0.79
CA ASP A 197 -4.96 1.53 -1.64
C ASP A 197 -4.98 2.79 -2.51
N SER A 198 -3.86 3.11 -3.15
CA SER A 198 -3.81 4.17 -4.15
C SER A 198 -2.73 3.92 -5.20
N SER A 199 -2.80 4.67 -6.29
CA SER A 199 -1.79 4.57 -7.35
C SER A 199 -0.47 5.29 -7.02
N SER A 200 -0.48 6.23 -6.06
CA SER A 200 0.63 7.18 -5.85
C SER A 200 1.31 7.12 -4.49
N SER A 201 0.68 6.60 -3.42
CA SER A 201 1.12 6.89 -2.03
C SER A 201 2.12 5.93 -1.41
N LEU A 202 2.41 4.78 -2.03
CA LEU A 202 3.44 3.86 -1.52
C LEU A 202 4.57 3.70 -2.52
N LYS A 203 5.61 4.52 -2.32
CA LYS A 203 6.73 4.54 -3.24
C LYS A 203 7.90 3.64 -2.83
N LEU A 204 8.16 3.34 -1.56
CA LEU A 204 9.12 2.30 -1.16
C LEU A 204 8.94 1.97 0.34
N GLY A 205 8.38 0.81 0.69
CA GLY A 205 8.53 0.17 2.02
C GLY A 205 7.93 0.86 3.26
N ALA A 206 7.39 2.08 3.16
CA ALA A 206 6.82 2.78 4.31
C ALA A 206 5.43 2.22 4.70
N THR A 207 5.30 1.71 5.92
CA THR A 207 3.99 1.34 6.49
C THR A 207 3.22 2.58 6.91
N ALA A 208 1.90 2.61 6.69
CA ALA A 208 1.05 3.73 7.08
C ALA A 208 -0.21 3.25 7.83
N LYS A 209 -0.66 4.08 8.78
CA LYS A 209 -1.98 3.92 9.41
C LYS A 209 -2.98 4.85 8.73
N ILE A 210 -4.19 4.35 8.55
CA ILE A 210 -5.33 5.13 8.05
C ILE A 210 -6.40 5.23 9.12
N GLU A 211 -7.03 6.40 9.23
CA GLU A 211 -8.25 6.61 10.02
C GLU A 211 -9.43 6.84 9.10
N ALA A 212 -10.37 5.90 9.05
CA ALA A 212 -11.45 5.92 8.09
C ALA A 212 -12.76 5.33 8.64
N ALA A 213 -13.88 5.82 8.12
CA ALA A 213 -15.15 5.11 8.15
C ALA A 213 -15.14 4.03 7.05
N VAL A 214 -15.99 3.01 7.16
CA VAL A 214 -15.98 1.85 6.27
C VAL A 214 -17.18 1.91 5.33
N PRO A 215 -17.00 2.00 4.01
CA PRO A 215 -18.09 1.81 3.06
C PRO A 215 -18.62 0.36 3.11
N GLN A 216 -19.94 0.21 3.08
CA GLN A 216 -20.66 -1.05 3.12
C GLN A 216 -21.74 -1.09 2.04
N VAL A 217 -21.85 -2.22 1.36
CA VAL A 217 -22.94 -2.49 0.43
C VAL A 217 -24.21 -2.80 1.21
N SER A 218 -25.32 -2.13 0.85
CA SER A 218 -26.68 -2.42 1.31
C SER A 218 -27.57 -2.86 0.14
N GLU A 219 -28.86 -3.07 0.41
CA GLU A 219 -29.83 -3.42 -0.65
C GLU A 219 -30.07 -2.26 -1.64
N LEU A 220 -29.88 -1.01 -1.21
CA LEU A 220 -30.20 0.18 -2.00
C LEU A 220 -28.97 0.78 -2.67
N SER A 221 -27.86 0.84 -1.93
CA SER A 221 -26.69 1.65 -2.29
C SER A 221 -25.47 1.25 -1.45
N VAL A 222 -24.33 1.86 -1.74
CA VAL A 222 -23.16 1.81 -0.87
C VAL A 222 -23.23 3.00 0.09
N GLU A 223 -23.14 2.73 1.38
CA GLU A 223 -23.23 3.74 2.44
C GLU A 223 -22.04 3.61 3.40
N LEU A 224 -21.77 4.64 4.21
CA LEU A 224 -20.78 4.53 5.27
C LEU A 224 -21.39 3.81 6.48
N SER A 225 -20.60 2.92 7.08
CA SER A 225 -20.93 2.28 8.35
C SER A 225 -21.26 3.32 9.41
N THR A 226 -22.27 3.06 10.25
CA THR A 226 -22.67 3.93 11.37
C THR A 226 -21.65 3.99 12.51
N GLU A 227 -20.60 3.17 12.47
CA GLU A 227 -19.49 3.22 13.43
C GLU A 227 -18.64 4.48 13.24
N SER A 228 -18.11 5.03 14.33
CA SER A 228 -17.08 6.07 14.29
C SER A 228 -15.86 5.59 13.49
N THR A 229 -15.10 6.54 12.93
CA THR A 229 -13.84 6.24 12.24
C THR A 229 -12.91 5.41 13.11
N LYS A 230 -12.34 4.34 12.54
CA LYS A 230 -11.39 3.43 13.20
C LYS A 230 -10.04 3.50 12.50
N SER A 231 -8.98 3.06 13.19
CA SER A 231 -7.64 2.97 12.62
C SER A 231 -7.41 1.61 11.97
N TYR A 232 -6.85 1.60 10.76
CA TYR A 232 -6.51 0.41 9.98
C TYR A 232 -5.09 0.52 9.42
N THR A 233 -4.55 -0.61 8.93
CA THR A 233 -3.30 -0.60 8.16
C THR A 233 -3.59 -0.31 6.70
N TRP A 234 -2.88 0.66 6.12
CA TRP A 234 -3.02 1.03 4.72
C TRP A 234 -2.37 -0.01 3.78
N ALA A 235 -2.92 -0.19 2.58
CA ALA A 235 -2.50 -1.14 1.53
C ALA A 235 -2.52 -2.62 1.93
N GLU A 236 -3.03 -2.95 3.11
CA GLU A 236 -3.18 -4.31 3.61
C GLU A 236 -4.64 -4.74 3.65
N ASN A 237 -4.87 -6.05 3.56
CA ASN A 237 -6.19 -6.62 3.77
C ASN A 237 -6.50 -6.62 5.26
N ASN A 238 -7.40 -5.74 5.68
CA ASN A 238 -7.93 -5.71 7.03
C ASN A 238 -9.19 -6.56 7.06
N SER A 239 -9.13 -7.75 7.65
CA SER A 239 -10.30 -8.62 7.83
C SER A 239 -10.77 -8.62 9.27
N ASN A 240 -12.07 -8.47 9.48
CA ASN A 240 -12.71 -8.77 10.75
C ASN A 240 -13.76 -9.85 10.55
N THR A 241 -13.93 -10.69 11.56
CA THR A 241 -15.00 -11.69 11.63
C THR A 241 -15.87 -11.37 12.83
N GLU A 242 -17.17 -11.25 12.61
CA GLU A 242 -18.15 -11.02 13.67
C GLU A 242 -19.08 -12.23 13.77
N GLU A 243 -19.15 -12.86 14.95
CA GLU A 243 -20.13 -13.90 15.22
C GLU A 243 -21.51 -13.27 15.45
N ARG A 244 -22.53 -13.81 14.78
CA ARG A 244 -23.93 -13.48 15.02
C ARG A 244 -24.73 -14.72 15.38
N VAL A 245 -25.76 -14.49 16.17
CA VAL A 245 -26.70 -15.52 16.61
C VAL A 245 -28.12 -15.05 16.28
N SER A 246 -28.88 -15.87 15.58
CA SER A 246 -30.31 -15.68 15.35
C SER A 246 -31.09 -16.87 15.91
N ASN A 247 -32.22 -16.61 16.56
CA ASN A 247 -33.10 -17.66 17.07
C ASN A 247 -34.36 -17.72 16.22
N THR A 248 -34.71 -18.92 15.73
CA THR A 248 -35.91 -19.12 14.93
C THR A 248 -36.75 -20.23 15.53
N VAL A 249 -38.01 -19.92 15.82
CA VAL A 249 -39.00 -20.91 16.28
C VAL A 249 -39.64 -21.54 15.05
N VAL A 250 -39.64 -22.87 14.98
CA VAL A 250 -40.24 -23.63 13.89
C VAL A 250 -41.19 -24.70 14.40
N THR A 251 -42.29 -24.90 13.69
CA THR A 251 -43.18 -26.04 13.84
C THR A 251 -42.78 -27.11 12.82
N VAL A 252 -42.57 -28.33 13.30
CA VAL A 252 -42.14 -29.49 12.51
C VAL A 252 -43.31 -30.47 12.46
N PRO A 253 -43.98 -30.62 11.31
CA PRO A 253 -45.08 -31.58 11.15
C PRO A 253 -44.67 -33.04 11.41
N PRO A 254 -45.64 -33.98 11.53
CA PRO A 254 -45.34 -35.39 11.77
C PRO A 254 -44.59 -35.99 10.58
N GLN A 255 -43.57 -36.80 10.86
CA GLN A 255 -42.78 -37.49 9.84
C GLN A 255 -42.09 -36.54 8.84
N THR A 256 -41.71 -35.34 9.29
CA THR A 256 -40.96 -34.38 8.47
C THR A 256 -39.66 -33.95 9.14
N LYS A 257 -38.81 -33.35 8.31
CA LYS A 257 -37.65 -32.58 8.69
C LYS A 257 -37.85 -31.15 8.22
N VAL A 258 -37.69 -30.19 9.12
CA VAL A 258 -37.63 -28.77 8.80
C VAL A 258 -36.17 -28.33 8.82
N ILE A 259 -35.76 -27.62 7.80
CA ILE A 259 -34.44 -27.03 7.66
C ILE A 259 -34.61 -25.52 7.70
N VAL A 260 -33.83 -24.84 8.53
CA VAL A 260 -33.75 -23.38 8.56
C VAL A 260 -32.35 -22.96 8.13
N SER A 261 -32.28 -22.10 7.13
CA SER A 261 -31.03 -21.53 6.64
C SER A 261 -31.06 -20.00 6.78
N VAL A 262 -29.91 -19.41 7.13
CA VAL A 262 -29.72 -17.97 6.98
C VAL A 262 -28.99 -17.74 5.66
N LEU A 263 -29.63 -17.01 4.75
CA LEU A 263 -29.05 -16.63 3.48
C LEU A 263 -28.65 -15.15 3.54
N ALA A 264 -27.55 -14.81 2.88
CA ALA A 264 -27.12 -13.42 2.69
C ALA A 264 -26.52 -13.26 1.29
N THR A 265 -26.47 -12.03 0.81
CA THR A 265 -25.73 -11.69 -0.41
C THR A 265 -24.34 -11.23 -0.04
N GLU A 266 -23.31 -11.90 -0.56
CA GLU A 266 -21.92 -11.42 -0.53
C GLU A 266 -21.67 -10.61 -1.80
N ALA A 267 -21.06 -9.43 -1.66
CA ALA A 267 -20.63 -8.63 -2.79
C ALA A 267 -19.29 -7.93 -2.52
N THR A 268 -18.60 -7.62 -3.62
CA THR A 268 -17.40 -6.78 -3.61
C THR A 268 -17.79 -5.36 -4.02
N CYS A 269 -17.22 -4.35 -3.36
CA CYS A 269 -17.35 -2.96 -3.77
C CYS A 269 -16.00 -2.26 -3.92
N ASP A 270 -15.86 -1.47 -4.98
CA ASP A 270 -14.78 -0.51 -5.15
C ASP A 270 -15.34 0.91 -5.01
N VAL A 271 -14.76 1.71 -4.12
CA VAL A 271 -15.20 3.09 -3.84
C VAL A 271 -14.02 4.05 -3.98
N PRO A 272 -14.04 4.98 -4.94
CA PRO A 272 -13.02 6.02 -5.04
C PRO A 272 -13.04 6.96 -3.83
N PHE A 273 -11.88 7.46 -3.41
CA PHE A 273 -11.77 8.43 -2.34
C PHE A 273 -10.60 9.40 -2.52
N SER A 274 -10.74 10.58 -1.92
CA SER A 274 -9.63 11.51 -1.69
C SER A 274 -9.19 11.48 -0.22
N TYR A 275 -7.93 11.84 0.04
CA TYR A 275 -7.33 11.73 1.37
C TYR A 275 -6.19 12.72 1.57
N TYR A 276 -5.82 12.94 2.82
CA TYR A 276 -4.59 13.62 3.19
C TYR A 276 -3.56 12.62 3.69
N GLN A 277 -2.32 12.80 3.23
CA GLN A 277 -1.14 12.13 3.75
C GLN A 277 -0.30 13.13 4.52
N GLU A 278 -0.01 12.79 5.77
CA GLU A 278 0.93 13.51 6.63
C GLU A 278 2.16 12.64 6.88
N ASP A 279 3.32 13.16 6.47
CA ASP A 279 4.61 12.53 6.66
C ASP A 279 5.45 13.31 7.66
N ILE A 280 5.99 12.61 8.65
CA ILE A 280 7.06 13.12 9.52
C ILE A 280 8.38 12.65 8.92
N LEU A 281 9.19 13.59 8.44
CA LEU A 281 10.52 13.31 7.87
C LEU A 281 11.57 13.05 8.96
N THR A 282 12.75 12.57 8.58
CA THR A 282 13.83 12.24 9.53
C THR A 282 14.40 13.44 10.29
N ASP A 283 14.14 14.67 9.83
CA ASP A 283 14.49 15.90 10.56
C ASP A 283 13.34 16.47 11.40
N GLY A 284 12.23 15.73 11.53
CA GLY A 284 11.05 16.16 12.27
C GLY A 284 10.14 17.12 11.51
N GLN A 285 10.45 17.50 10.27
CA GLN A 285 9.53 18.29 9.45
C GLN A 285 8.28 17.49 9.10
N THR A 286 7.12 18.12 9.24
CA THR A 286 5.83 17.58 8.77
C THR A 286 5.54 18.05 7.35
N VAL A 287 5.24 17.12 6.45
CA VAL A 287 4.81 17.39 5.07
C VAL A 287 3.41 16.82 4.86
N VAL A 288 2.46 17.68 4.51
CA VAL A 288 1.07 17.30 4.24
C VAL A 288 0.77 17.44 2.75
N ARG A 289 0.11 16.43 2.17
CA ARG A 289 -0.33 16.44 0.77
C ARG A 289 -1.75 15.89 0.65
N LYS A 290 -2.56 16.50 -0.20
CA LYS A 290 -3.85 15.96 -0.62
C LYS A 290 -3.66 15.09 -1.85
N PHE A 291 -4.35 13.95 -1.86
CA PHE A 291 -4.41 13.01 -2.97
C PHE A 291 -5.87 12.67 -3.28
N ASP A 292 -6.13 12.37 -4.55
CA ASP A 292 -7.44 12.12 -5.15
C ASP A 292 -7.47 10.80 -5.94
N ASP A 293 -6.56 9.90 -5.61
CA ASP A 293 -6.29 8.65 -6.33
C ASP A 293 -6.56 7.38 -5.50
N GLY A 294 -7.27 7.52 -4.38
CA GLY A 294 -7.56 6.43 -3.47
C GLY A 294 -8.67 5.52 -4.00
N ILE A 295 -8.52 4.21 -3.78
CA ILE A 295 -9.55 3.20 -4.04
C ILE A 295 -9.71 2.33 -2.79
N TYR A 296 -10.91 2.35 -2.21
CA TYR A 296 -11.31 1.39 -1.20
C TYR A 296 -11.87 0.16 -1.88
N ARG A 297 -11.44 -1.02 -1.45
CA ARG A 297 -12.01 -2.31 -1.85
C ARG A 297 -12.55 -3.02 -0.63
N GLY A 298 -13.86 -3.28 -0.64
CA GLY A 298 -14.59 -3.94 0.43
C GLY A 298 -15.22 -5.25 -0.04
N VAL A 299 -15.33 -6.21 0.87
CA VAL A 299 -16.24 -7.36 0.74
C VAL A 299 -17.09 -7.42 1.99
N ASN A 300 -18.42 -7.43 1.83
CA ASN A 300 -19.35 -7.55 2.94
C ASN A 300 -20.59 -8.37 2.56
N ASN A 301 -21.33 -8.79 3.58
CA ASN A 301 -22.62 -9.47 3.43
C ASN A 301 -23.79 -8.52 3.77
N TYR A 302 -24.88 -8.60 3.00
CA TYR A 302 -26.10 -7.83 3.21
C TYR A 302 -27.35 -8.64 2.80
N GLY A 303 -28.55 -8.09 3.02
CA GLY A 303 -29.81 -8.74 2.63
C GLY A 303 -30.06 -10.07 3.33
N PHE A 304 -29.78 -10.13 4.64
CA PHE A 304 -29.95 -11.35 5.44
C PHE A 304 -31.42 -11.77 5.48
N LYS A 305 -31.69 -13.02 5.13
CA LYS A 305 -33.03 -13.61 5.16
C LYS A 305 -33.01 -15.02 5.74
N HIS A 306 -34.10 -15.37 6.42
CA HIS A 306 -34.35 -16.73 6.85
C HIS A 306 -35.08 -17.49 5.74
N ASP A 307 -34.57 -18.66 5.38
CA ASP A 307 -35.20 -19.60 4.45
C ASP A 307 -35.58 -20.87 5.22
N VAL A 308 -36.83 -21.32 5.05
CA VAL A 308 -37.37 -22.47 5.75
C VAL A 308 -37.90 -23.46 4.72
N SER A 309 -37.39 -24.69 4.77
CA SER A 309 -37.85 -25.76 3.90
C SER A 309 -38.26 -26.99 4.70
N GLU A 310 -39.21 -27.74 4.15
CA GLU A 310 -39.73 -28.96 4.74
C GLU A 310 -39.48 -30.14 3.80
N GLU A 311 -38.98 -31.24 4.37
CA GLU A 311 -38.74 -32.50 3.68
C GLU A 311 -39.49 -33.63 4.39
N LYS A 312 -40.22 -34.46 3.63
CA LYS A 312 -40.80 -35.69 4.18
C LYS A 312 -39.70 -36.70 4.49
N LEU A 313 -39.78 -37.37 5.63
CA LEU A 313 -38.88 -38.46 5.96
C LEU A 313 -39.14 -39.63 4.98
N LYS A 314 -38.07 -40.16 4.38
CA LYS A 314 -38.19 -41.35 3.54
C LYS A 314 -38.56 -42.54 4.44
N ASN A 315 -39.62 -43.24 4.08
CA ASN A 315 -39.92 -44.54 4.68
C ASN A 315 -38.78 -45.49 4.33
N VAL A 316 -38.07 -45.99 5.33
CA VAL A 316 -37.16 -47.12 5.14
C VAL A 316 -38.06 -48.34 4.94
N SER A 317 -38.30 -48.69 3.68
CA SER A 317 -38.90 -49.98 3.33
C SER A 317 -37.91 -51.06 3.76
N THR A 318 -38.21 -51.74 4.87
CA THR A 318 -37.59 -53.01 5.26
C THR A 318 -37.89 -54.10 4.26
#